data_AF-A0A067G6C3-F1
#
_entry.id   AF-A0A067G6C3-F1
#
_cell.length_a   1.000
_cell.length_b   1.000
_cell.length_c   1.000
_cell.angle_alpha   90.00
_cell.angle_beta   90.00
_cell.angle_gamma   90.00
#
_symmetry.space_group_name_H-M   'P 1'
#
loop_
_entity.id
_entity.type
_entity.pdbx_description
1 polymer ?
#
loop_
_entity_poly.entity_id
_entity_poly.type
_entity_poly.pdbx_seq_one_letter_code
_entity_poly.pdbx_strand_id
1 'polypeptide(L)'
;MELGVHISSSFGSLFPHYSTLTAYREIKFGFQGRSSSITCRSNEHQSLVLSEKEVQQQKLWSNQREMDLDDGDEMEFDDASSFLSLSEKPDRNMASPDDYEIEEFDYASHPNHKSGYVAVLGKPNVGKSTLANQMIGQKLSIVTNKPQTTRHRILGICSGPEYQMILYDTPGIIEKKIHMLDSMMMKNVRSAGINADCIVVLVDACKAPERIDEILEEGVGDHKDKLPILLVLNKKDLIKPGEIAKKLEWYEKFTDVDEVIPVSAKYGHGVEDIRDWILTKLPLGPAYYPKDIVSEHPERFFVGEIIREKIFMQYRNEVPYACQVNVVSYKTRPTAKDFIQVEIVVEKNSQKIILIGKGGKALKLLATAARLDIEDFLQKKVYLEIEVKVKENWRQDEGLLKHYGYGGQIQAL
;
A
#
# COMPACT_ATOMS: atom_id res chain seq x y z
N MET A 1 -24.53 24.12 -7.92
CA MET A 1 -23.48 23.54 -7.06
C MET A 1 -22.62 22.64 -7.94
N GLU A 2 -21.61 23.25 -8.57
CA GLU A 2 -20.76 22.59 -9.56
C GLU A 2 -19.63 21.80 -8.88
N LEU A 3 -19.42 20.57 -9.35
CA LEU A 3 -18.37 19.65 -8.94
C LEU A 3 -17.14 19.87 -9.82
N GLY A 4 -16.12 20.55 -9.29
CA GLY A 4 -14.80 20.66 -9.93
C GLY A 4 -13.94 19.44 -9.65
N VAL A 5 -13.71 18.60 -10.66
CA VAL A 5 -12.56 17.70 -10.73
C VAL A 5 -11.66 18.29 -11.80
N HIS A 6 -10.55 18.91 -11.39
CA HIS A 6 -9.57 19.47 -12.32
C HIS A 6 -8.66 18.34 -12.82
N ILE A 7 -8.61 18.17 -14.14
CA ILE A 7 -7.67 17.29 -14.82
C ILE A 7 -6.67 18.24 -15.49
N SER A 8 -5.42 18.28 -15.04
CA SER A 8 -4.38 19.04 -15.73
C SER A 8 -3.81 18.20 -16.88
N SER A 9 -3.93 18.73 -18.10
CA SER A 9 -3.21 18.24 -19.28
C SER A 9 -2.50 19.42 -19.90
N SER A 10 -1.17 19.44 -19.85
CA SER A 10 -0.34 20.52 -20.37
C SER A 10 -0.28 20.45 -21.90
N PHE A 11 -1.08 21.26 -22.58
CA PHE A 11 -0.85 21.70 -23.97
C PHE A 11 -1.35 23.16 -24.07
N GLY A 12 -0.46 24.08 -24.42
CA GLY A 12 -0.75 25.51 -24.49
C GLY A 12 -1.12 26.01 -25.89
N SER A 13 -2.06 26.94 -25.97
CA SER A 13 -2.02 28.12 -26.87
C SER A 13 -3.23 29.08 -26.67
N LEU A 14 -2.91 30.32 -26.26
CA LEU A 14 -3.30 31.64 -26.80
C LEU A 14 -4.77 31.95 -27.26
N PHE A 15 -5.47 32.75 -26.42
CA PHE A 15 -6.44 33.87 -26.69
C PHE A 15 -7.80 33.64 -27.44
N PRO A 16 -8.80 34.56 -27.37
CA PRO A 16 -9.70 34.85 -26.23
C PRO A 16 -11.23 34.83 -26.56
N HIS A 17 -12.04 34.89 -25.50
CA HIS A 17 -13.49 35.16 -25.36
C HIS A 17 -14.39 35.49 -26.58
N TYR A 18 -15.55 34.81 -26.68
CA TYR A 18 -16.87 35.44 -26.87
C TYR A 18 -18.01 34.54 -26.35
N SER A 19 -19.10 35.18 -25.94
CA SER A 19 -20.27 34.67 -25.24
C SER A 19 -21.40 34.15 -26.16
N THR A 20 -22.36 33.48 -25.51
CA THR A 20 -23.81 33.39 -25.79
C THR A 20 -24.41 32.35 -26.75
N LEU A 21 -25.41 31.64 -26.17
CA LEU A 21 -26.73 31.24 -26.69
C LEU A 21 -26.91 29.98 -27.58
N THR A 22 -27.50 28.97 -26.93
CA THR A 22 -28.76 28.26 -27.28
C THR A 22 -28.89 27.40 -28.56
N ALA A 23 -29.51 26.23 -28.32
CA ALA A 23 -30.47 25.50 -29.17
C ALA A 23 -29.97 24.27 -29.96
N TYR A 24 -30.42 23.12 -29.42
CA TYR A 24 -30.92 21.90 -30.10
C TYR A 24 -30.94 21.87 -31.64
N ARG A 25 -30.35 20.81 -32.21
CA ARG A 25 -31.02 19.92 -33.19
C ARG A 25 -30.24 18.63 -33.43
N GLU A 26 -30.93 17.51 -33.27
CA GLU A 26 -30.52 16.19 -33.77
C GLU A 26 -30.52 16.18 -35.31
N ILE A 27 -29.45 15.64 -35.92
CA ILE A 27 -29.53 14.97 -37.23
C ILE A 27 -28.52 13.81 -37.23
N LYS A 28 -29.03 12.58 -37.38
CA LYS A 28 -28.26 11.40 -37.78
C LYS A 28 -28.03 11.45 -39.29
N PHE A 29 -26.82 11.15 -39.76
CA PHE A 29 -26.57 10.32 -40.95
C PHE A 29 -25.13 9.81 -40.90
N GLY A 30 -24.95 8.51 -41.12
CA GLY A 30 -23.63 7.90 -41.33
C GLY A 30 -23.34 7.71 -42.81
N PHE A 31 -22.06 7.64 -43.19
CA PHE A 31 -21.47 6.52 -43.92
C PHE A 31 -19.95 6.73 -44.13
N GLN A 32 -19.29 5.60 -44.39
CA GLN A 32 -17.91 5.34 -44.84
C GLN A 32 -17.32 6.46 -45.72
N GLY A 33 -16.06 6.86 -45.62
CA GLY A 33 -14.84 6.05 -45.61
C GLY A 33 -14.14 6.17 -46.97
N ARG A 34 -12.96 6.79 -47.03
CA ARG A 34 -11.84 6.41 -47.92
C ARG A 34 -10.62 7.30 -47.75
N SER A 35 -9.50 6.60 -47.88
CA SER A 35 -8.10 7.00 -47.92
C SER A 35 -7.74 7.94 -49.08
N SER A 36 -6.75 8.80 -48.85
CA SER A 36 -5.75 9.12 -49.87
C SER A 36 -4.43 9.55 -49.22
N SER A 37 -3.40 8.78 -49.53
CA SER A 37 -1.98 9.05 -49.36
C SER A 37 -1.54 10.16 -50.30
N ILE A 38 -0.76 11.13 -49.81
CA ILE A 38 -0.02 12.09 -50.64
C ILE A 38 1.46 11.99 -50.28
N THR A 39 2.24 11.67 -51.31
CA THR A 39 3.70 11.72 -51.42
C THR A 39 4.18 13.18 -51.47
N CYS A 40 5.22 13.52 -50.71
CA CYS A 40 5.96 14.78 -50.88
C CYS A 40 7.37 14.50 -51.41
N ARG A 41 7.69 15.14 -52.54
CA ARG A 41 9.04 15.34 -53.07
C ARG A 41 9.64 16.64 -52.53
N SER A 42 10.97 16.63 -52.50
CA SER A 42 11.94 17.65 -52.13
C SER A 42 11.79 19.01 -52.83
N ASN A 43 12.19 20.11 -52.15
CA ASN A 43 13.36 20.91 -52.54
C ASN A 43 13.65 22.09 -51.57
N GLU A 44 14.94 22.21 -51.27
CA GLU A 44 15.81 23.40 -51.28
C GLU A 44 15.63 24.59 -50.31
N HIS A 45 16.73 24.78 -49.56
CA HIS A 45 17.35 25.99 -49.03
C HIS A 45 16.85 27.35 -49.53
N GLN A 46 16.51 28.22 -48.57
CA GLN A 46 16.80 29.65 -48.65
C GLN A 46 17.33 30.15 -47.30
N SER A 47 18.51 30.76 -47.36
CA SER A 47 19.20 31.48 -46.31
C SER A 47 18.52 32.81 -46.02
N LEU A 48 18.39 33.16 -44.73
CA LEU A 48 18.06 34.51 -44.28
C LEU A 48 19.06 34.94 -43.20
N VAL A 49 19.69 36.07 -43.49
CA VAL A 49 20.71 36.77 -42.73
C VAL A 49 20.07 37.40 -41.49
N LEU A 50 20.57 37.07 -40.30
CA LEU A 50 20.14 37.69 -39.04
C LEU A 50 21.08 38.86 -38.68
N SER A 51 20.47 39.90 -38.14
CA SER A 51 21.09 41.21 -37.88
C SER A 51 22.05 41.17 -36.66
N GLU A 52 23.09 42.00 -36.70
CA GLU A 52 24.17 42.08 -35.69
C GLU A 52 23.71 42.38 -34.25
N LYS A 53 22.42 42.64 -34.01
CA LYS A 53 21.87 42.83 -32.66
C LYS A 53 21.50 41.54 -31.92
N GLU A 54 21.38 40.40 -32.62
CA GLU A 54 21.08 39.10 -31.99
C GLU A 54 22.35 38.35 -31.55
N VAL A 55 23.50 38.65 -32.17
CA VAL A 55 24.80 38.06 -31.82
C VAL A 55 25.34 38.62 -30.49
N GLN A 56 24.94 39.83 -30.11
CA GLN A 56 25.43 40.48 -28.89
C GLN A 56 24.65 40.07 -27.63
N GLN A 57 23.42 39.57 -27.77
CA GLN A 57 22.65 38.98 -26.66
C GLN A 57 23.08 37.53 -26.36
N GLN A 58 23.54 36.76 -27.35
CA GLN A 58 24.10 35.42 -27.13
C GLN A 58 25.49 35.42 -26.49
N LYS A 59 26.29 36.48 -26.65
CA LYS A 59 27.59 36.64 -25.96
C LYS A 59 27.47 37.03 -24.48
N LEU A 60 26.35 37.61 -24.07
CA LEU A 60 26.10 37.93 -22.65
C LEU A 60 25.62 36.70 -21.86
N TRP A 61 24.98 35.72 -22.52
CA TRP A 61 24.54 34.46 -21.89
C TRP A 61 25.56 33.31 -21.94
N SER A 62 26.66 33.46 -22.69
CA SER A 62 27.75 32.46 -22.75
C SER A 62 28.89 32.74 -21.77
N ASN A 63 29.08 33.99 -21.31
CA ASN A 63 30.12 34.35 -20.33
C ASN A 63 29.68 34.20 -18.86
N GLN A 64 28.52 33.60 -18.58
CA GLN A 64 28.02 33.36 -17.22
C GLN A 64 27.84 31.86 -16.93
N ARG A 65 28.55 31.01 -17.68
CA ARG A 65 28.59 29.54 -17.54
C ARG A 65 30.01 28.96 -17.67
N GLU A 66 31.03 29.74 -17.35
CA GLU A 66 32.40 29.23 -17.18
C GLU A 66 33.02 29.89 -15.95
N MET A 67 32.65 29.39 -14.78
CA MET A 67 33.43 29.32 -13.55
C MET A 67 32.63 28.42 -12.60
N ASP A 68 33.35 27.54 -11.91
CA ASP A 68 32.86 26.53 -10.95
C ASP A 68 32.58 25.15 -11.58
N LEU A 69 33.65 24.58 -12.13
CA LEU A 69 33.90 23.14 -12.11
C LEU A 69 35.09 22.91 -11.18
N ASP A 70 34.83 22.64 -9.90
CA ASP A 70 35.55 21.61 -9.14
C ASP A 70 34.73 21.23 -7.89
N ASP A 71 34.98 20.02 -7.39
CA ASP A 71 34.32 19.32 -6.29
C ASP A 71 32.98 18.62 -6.59
N GLY A 72 33.11 17.29 -6.76
CA GLY A 72 32.03 16.34 -6.80
C GLY A 72 31.45 16.10 -5.42
N ASP A 73 30.27 16.63 -5.19
CA ASP A 73 29.36 16.17 -4.15
C ASP A 73 28.32 15.23 -4.76
N GLU A 74 28.42 13.95 -4.40
CA GLU A 74 27.30 13.03 -4.46
C GLU A 74 26.12 13.69 -3.71
N MET A 75 24.97 13.85 -4.38
CA MET A 75 23.75 14.29 -3.70
C MET A 75 23.33 13.23 -2.69
N GLU A 76 23.84 13.33 -1.47
CA GLU A 76 23.24 12.71 -0.29
C GLU A 76 21.86 13.33 -0.09
N PHE A 77 20.82 12.55 -0.38
CA PHE A 77 19.46 12.83 0.08
C PHE A 77 19.43 12.61 1.60
N ASP A 78 19.84 13.61 2.36
CA ASP A 78 19.67 13.58 3.82
C ASP A 78 18.26 14.06 4.18
N ASP A 79 17.30 13.14 4.09
CA ASP A 79 15.93 13.28 4.63
C ASP A 79 15.62 12.16 5.64
N ALA A 80 16.65 11.70 6.37
CA ALA A 80 16.53 10.61 7.33
C ALA A 80 15.53 10.91 8.48
N SER A 81 15.21 12.19 8.73
CA SER A 81 14.24 12.61 9.75
C SER A 81 12.77 12.37 9.36
N SER A 82 12.48 12.08 8.08
CA SER A 82 11.12 11.91 7.58
C SER A 82 10.65 10.46 7.54
N PHE A 83 11.46 9.47 7.94
CA PHE A 83 11.09 8.05 7.88
C PHE A 83 10.88 7.44 9.27
N LEU A 84 9.72 6.81 9.48
CA LEU A 84 9.46 5.95 10.64
C LEU A 84 10.00 4.55 10.35
N SER A 85 10.98 4.12 11.13
CA SER A 85 11.44 2.72 11.12
C SER A 85 10.40 1.86 11.80
N LEU A 86 9.80 0.93 11.08
CA LEU A 86 8.91 -0.08 11.65
C LEU A 86 9.66 -1.39 11.93
N SER A 87 10.95 -1.43 11.59
CA SER A 87 11.75 -2.66 11.42
C SER A 87 12.00 -3.43 12.71
N GLU A 88 12.04 -2.75 13.85
CA GLU A 88 12.56 -3.30 15.10
C GLU A 88 11.49 -3.31 16.19
N LYS A 89 11.46 -4.43 16.92
CA LYS A 89 10.63 -4.60 18.10
C LYS A 89 11.21 -3.74 19.22
N PRO A 90 10.42 -2.90 19.91
CA PRO A 90 10.88 -2.15 21.06
C PRO A 90 11.38 -3.11 22.15
N ASP A 91 12.46 -2.74 22.84
CA ASP A 91 12.93 -3.53 23.97
C ASP A 91 11.86 -3.55 25.07
N ARG A 92 11.56 -4.75 25.59
CA ARG A 92 10.54 -4.97 26.62
C ARG A 92 10.82 -4.18 27.89
N ASN A 93 12.10 -3.90 28.15
CA ASN A 93 12.56 -3.18 29.33
C ASN A 93 12.52 -1.65 29.19
N MET A 94 12.24 -1.11 27.99
CA MET A 94 12.34 0.32 27.72
C MET A 94 11.11 1.12 28.18
N ALA A 95 10.01 0.44 28.55
CA ALA A 95 8.81 1.05 29.11
C ALA A 95 8.88 1.14 30.65
N SER A 96 10.00 1.63 31.18
CA SER A 96 10.00 2.28 32.49
C SER A 96 10.07 3.78 32.25
N PRO A 97 8.92 4.48 32.14
CA PRO A 97 8.92 5.92 32.35
C PRO A 97 9.56 6.18 33.72
N ASP A 98 10.42 7.19 33.83
CA ASP A 98 10.80 7.71 35.12
C ASP A 98 9.52 7.94 35.95
N ASP A 99 9.51 7.51 37.21
CA ASP A 99 8.35 7.37 38.12
C ASP A 99 7.52 8.67 38.39
N TYR A 100 7.72 9.73 37.61
CA TYR A 100 7.14 11.06 37.82
C TYR A 100 6.03 11.47 36.81
N GLU A 101 5.68 10.65 35.81
CA GLU A 101 4.61 10.96 34.84
C GLU A 101 3.47 9.91 34.79
N ILE A 102 3.19 9.23 35.90
CA ILE A 102 2.13 8.19 35.96
C ILE A 102 0.72 8.77 36.22
N GLU A 103 0.59 10.07 36.48
CA GLU A 103 -0.72 10.71 36.73
C GLU A 103 -1.19 11.55 35.53
N GLU A 104 -1.53 10.93 34.39
CA GLU A 104 -2.56 11.50 33.46
C GLU A 104 -2.98 10.58 32.31
N PHE A 105 -2.26 9.49 32.02
CA PHE A 105 -2.66 8.50 31.02
C PHE A 105 -2.82 7.13 31.65
N ASP A 106 -3.85 6.39 31.24
CA ASP A 106 -4.29 5.08 31.76
C ASP A 106 -3.29 3.93 31.43
N TYR A 107 -2.00 4.19 31.59
CA TYR A 107 -0.86 3.27 31.47
C TYR A 107 -0.71 2.36 32.70
N ALA A 108 -1.81 2.06 33.40
CA ALA A 108 -1.79 1.07 34.46
C ALA A 108 -1.47 -0.30 33.83
N SER A 109 -0.19 -0.69 33.89
CA SER A 109 0.24 -2.04 33.53
C SER A 109 -0.35 -2.98 34.57
N HIS A 110 -1.36 -3.76 34.17
CA HIS A 110 -1.81 -4.86 35.01
C HIS A 110 -0.62 -5.78 35.26
N PRO A 111 -0.40 -6.27 36.50
CA PRO A 111 0.75 -7.13 36.82
C PRO A 111 0.78 -8.44 36.01
N ASN A 112 -0.35 -8.82 35.42
CA ASN A 112 -0.51 -9.97 34.52
C ASN A 112 -0.76 -9.58 33.05
N HIS A 113 -0.43 -8.35 32.65
CA HIS A 113 -0.66 -7.89 31.29
C HIS A 113 0.19 -8.68 30.29
N LYS A 114 -0.43 -9.19 29.23
CA LYS A 114 0.25 -9.93 28.17
C LYS A 114 0.43 -9.05 26.94
N SER A 115 1.63 -9.02 26.38
CA SER A 115 1.86 -8.28 25.15
C SER A 115 2.86 -8.95 24.24
N GLY A 116 2.67 -8.78 22.93
CA GLY A 116 3.62 -9.30 21.97
C GLY A 116 3.15 -9.19 20.52
N TYR A 117 4.09 -9.53 19.64
CA TYR A 117 3.98 -9.43 18.20
C TYR A 117 3.61 -10.78 17.60
N VAL A 118 2.73 -10.76 16.61
CA VAL A 118 2.17 -11.95 15.97
C VAL A 118 2.33 -11.82 14.47
N ALA A 119 3.09 -12.72 13.85
CA ALA A 119 3.21 -12.73 12.40
C ALA A 119 2.09 -13.55 11.76
N VAL A 120 1.32 -12.93 10.86
CA VAL A 120 0.26 -13.60 10.11
C VAL A 120 0.81 -14.00 8.74
N LEU A 121 1.11 -15.28 8.55
CA LEU A 121 1.78 -15.83 7.37
C LEU A 121 0.85 -16.66 6.48
N GLY A 122 1.27 -16.90 5.24
CA GLY A 122 0.58 -17.79 4.30
C GLY A 122 0.55 -17.29 2.86
N LYS A 123 0.16 -18.18 1.94
CA LYS A 123 0.08 -17.88 0.49
C LYS A 123 -0.87 -16.71 0.18
N PRO A 124 -0.78 -16.08 -1.00
CA PRO A 124 -1.75 -15.07 -1.43
C PRO A 124 -3.19 -15.60 -1.38
N ASN A 125 -4.15 -14.72 -1.06
CA ASN A 125 -5.59 -15.00 -1.05
C ASN A 125 -6.10 -16.04 -0.03
N VAL A 126 -5.28 -16.47 0.94
CA VAL A 126 -5.74 -17.35 2.05
C VAL A 126 -6.59 -16.59 3.09
N GLY A 127 -6.58 -15.25 3.07
CA GLY A 127 -7.42 -14.40 3.92
C GLY A 127 -6.71 -13.78 5.14
N LYS A 128 -5.39 -13.57 5.08
CA LYS A 128 -4.58 -12.91 6.13
C LYS A 128 -5.14 -11.55 6.54
N SER A 129 -5.24 -10.63 5.60
CA SER A 129 -5.81 -9.29 5.84
C SER A 129 -7.27 -9.32 6.28
N THR A 130 -8.04 -10.34 5.87
CA THR A 130 -9.41 -10.52 6.37
C THR A 130 -9.42 -10.90 7.84
N LEU A 131 -8.53 -11.82 8.26
CA LEU A 131 -8.39 -12.20 9.66
C LEU A 131 -7.89 -11.02 10.49
N ALA A 132 -6.86 -10.31 10.02
CA ALA A 132 -6.30 -9.14 10.72
C ALA A 132 -7.37 -8.06 10.94
N ASN A 133 -8.09 -7.65 9.88
CA ASN A 133 -9.16 -6.67 10.01
C ASN A 133 -10.28 -7.11 10.97
N GLN A 134 -10.56 -8.42 11.03
CA GLN A 134 -11.59 -8.97 11.93
C GLN A 134 -11.15 -8.97 13.39
N MET A 135 -9.90 -9.31 13.66
CA MET A 135 -9.33 -9.21 15.02
C MET A 135 -9.24 -7.77 15.51
N ILE A 136 -8.91 -6.84 14.62
CA ILE A 136 -8.79 -5.40 14.93
C ILE A 136 -10.18 -4.77 15.07
N GLY A 137 -11.20 -5.30 14.40
CA GLY A 137 -12.53 -4.71 14.32
C GLY A 137 -12.62 -3.51 13.36
N GLN A 138 -11.53 -3.18 12.67
CA GLN A 138 -11.44 -2.09 11.70
C GLN A 138 -10.76 -2.59 10.42
N LYS A 139 -11.15 -2.00 9.29
CA LYS A 139 -10.56 -2.30 7.99
C LYS A 139 -9.28 -1.48 7.79
N LEU A 140 -8.12 -2.07 8.09
CA LEU A 140 -6.80 -1.46 7.87
C LEU A 140 -6.13 -1.95 6.59
N SER A 141 -6.34 -3.23 6.24
CA SER A 141 -5.71 -3.86 5.07
C SER A 141 -6.71 -4.11 3.94
N ILE A 142 -6.20 -4.13 2.71
CA ILE A 142 -7.00 -4.39 1.51
C ILE A 142 -7.44 -5.85 1.44
N VAL A 143 -8.73 -6.07 1.20
CA VAL A 143 -9.32 -7.41 1.03
C VAL A 143 -9.92 -7.56 -0.36
N THR A 144 -9.32 -8.40 -1.20
CA THR A 144 -9.84 -8.76 -2.53
C THR A 144 -9.38 -10.17 -2.93
N ASN A 145 -9.99 -10.72 -3.98
CA ASN A 145 -9.62 -12.02 -4.55
C ASN A 145 -8.40 -11.95 -5.49
N LYS A 146 -7.89 -10.75 -5.77
CA LYS A 146 -6.65 -10.56 -6.53
C LYS A 146 -5.45 -10.83 -5.63
N PRO A 147 -4.44 -11.60 -6.10
CA PRO A 147 -3.22 -11.83 -5.32
C PRO A 147 -2.41 -10.54 -5.11
N GLN A 148 -1.35 -10.60 -4.31
CA GLN A 148 -0.39 -9.49 -4.10
C GLN A 148 -1.04 -8.16 -3.67
N THR A 149 -2.08 -8.25 -2.85
CA THR A 149 -2.77 -7.07 -2.32
C THR A 149 -2.01 -6.42 -1.19
N THR A 150 -1.37 -7.18 -0.30
CA THR A 150 -0.55 -6.59 0.78
C THR A 150 0.89 -6.55 0.30
N ARG A 151 1.49 -5.37 0.25
CA ARG A 151 2.89 -5.18 -0.20
C ARG A 151 3.80 -4.60 0.88
N HIS A 152 3.25 -3.73 1.72
CA HIS A 152 3.88 -3.29 2.96
C HIS A 152 3.48 -4.24 4.09
N ARG A 153 4.31 -4.33 5.13
CA ARG A 153 3.91 -4.96 6.38
C ARG A 153 3.02 -3.95 7.12
N ILE A 154 1.76 -4.32 7.33
CA ILE A 154 0.81 -3.47 8.06
C ILE A 154 0.74 -3.95 9.50
N LEU A 155 1.00 -3.04 10.44
CA LEU A 155 0.93 -3.30 11.87
C LEU A 155 -0.47 -2.93 12.37
N GLY A 156 -1.20 -3.94 12.86
CA GLY A 156 -2.50 -3.80 13.51
C GLY A 156 -2.41 -4.04 15.00
N ILE A 157 -2.92 -3.12 15.82
CA ILE A 157 -2.83 -3.16 17.28
C ILE A 157 -4.21 -3.51 17.83
N CYS A 158 -4.28 -4.61 18.57
CA CYS A 158 -5.47 -5.07 19.29
C CYS A 158 -5.20 -4.98 20.79
N SER A 159 -5.74 -3.96 21.44
CA SER A 159 -5.57 -3.73 22.87
C SER A 159 -6.83 -4.10 23.66
N GLY A 160 -6.63 -4.72 24.82
CA GLY A 160 -7.65 -4.93 25.85
C GLY A 160 -7.15 -4.44 27.23
N PRO A 161 -7.95 -4.62 28.29
CA PRO A 161 -7.52 -4.26 29.65
C PRO A 161 -6.25 -5.03 30.08
N GLU A 162 -6.23 -6.34 29.81
CA GLU A 162 -5.19 -7.27 30.28
C GLU A 162 -4.22 -7.73 29.17
N TYR A 163 -4.34 -7.21 27.94
CA TYR A 163 -3.44 -7.60 26.87
C TYR A 163 -3.25 -6.53 25.80
N GLN A 164 -2.15 -6.65 25.04
CA GLN A 164 -1.94 -5.97 23.77
C GLN A 164 -1.30 -6.91 22.75
N MET A 165 -2.05 -7.24 21.71
CA MET A 165 -1.60 -8.08 20.60
C MET A 165 -1.30 -7.23 19.38
N ILE A 166 -0.10 -7.35 18.84
CA ILE A 166 0.33 -6.60 17.66
C ILE A 166 0.47 -7.54 16.46
N LEU A 167 -0.46 -7.42 15.52
CA LEU A 167 -0.56 -8.24 14.33
C LEU A 167 0.29 -7.64 13.20
N TYR A 168 1.26 -8.40 12.69
CA TYR A 168 1.88 -8.12 11.40
C TYR A 168 1.07 -8.77 10.28
N ASP A 169 0.29 -7.97 9.54
CA ASP A 169 -0.28 -8.40 8.27
C ASP A 169 0.81 -8.32 7.19
N THR A 170 1.26 -9.48 6.72
CA THR A 170 2.38 -9.57 5.78
C THR A 170 1.90 -9.79 4.34
N PRO A 171 2.73 -9.41 3.34
CA PRO A 171 2.56 -9.90 1.98
C PRO A 171 2.38 -11.42 1.93
N GLY A 172 1.62 -11.90 0.94
CA GLY A 172 1.51 -13.34 0.71
C GLY A 172 2.83 -13.90 0.19
N ILE A 173 3.25 -15.03 0.73
CA ILE A 173 4.50 -15.70 0.33
C ILE A 173 4.41 -16.14 -1.12
N ILE A 174 5.40 -15.71 -1.92
CA ILE A 174 5.49 -15.98 -3.35
C ILE A 174 6.75 -16.79 -3.65
N GLU A 175 6.59 -17.85 -4.42
CA GLU A 175 7.71 -18.73 -4.82
C GLU A 175 8.63 -18.06 -5.85
N LYS A 176 8.05 -17.32 -6.80
CA LYS A 176 8.80 -16.67 -7.89
C LYS A 176 8.92 -15.17 -7.65
N LYS A 177 10.14 -14.73 -7.34
CA LYS A 177 10.50 -13.33 -7.14
C LYS A 177 10.99 -12.79 -8.49
N ILE A 178 10.11 -12.15 -9.24
CA ILE A 178 10.40 -11.68 -10.61
C ILE A 178 10.99 -10.26 -10.57
N HIS A 179 10.51 -9.45 -9.63
CA HIS A 179 10.90 -8.06 -9.47
C HIS A 179 11.66 -7.84 -8.16
N MET A 180 12.47 -6.77 -8.09
CA MET A 180 13.09 -6.34 -6.84
C MET A 180 12.04 -6.08 -5.74
N LEU A 181 10.88 -5.53 -6.10
CA LEU A 181 9.73 -5.40 -5.21
C LEU A 181 9.36 -6.72 -4.53
N ASP A 182 9.32 -7.83 -5.28
CA ASP A 182 8.98 -9.16 -4.76
C ASP A 182 9.97 -9.60 -3.68
N SER A 183 11.26 -9.39 -3.94
CA SER A 183 12.33 -9.68 -2.99
C SER A 183 12.24 -8.84 -1.72
N MET A 184 11.90 -7.55 -1.83
CA MET A 184 11.70 -6.67 -0.68
C MET A 184 10.47 -7.04 0.14
N MET A 185 9.35 -7.39 -0.52
CA MET A 185 8.17 -7.92 0.17
C MET A 185 8.53 -9.15 1.00
N MET A 186 9.31 -10.08 0.45
CA MET A 186 9.74 -11.28 1.17
C MET A 186 10.72 -10.98 2.31
N LYS A 187 11.56 -9.93 2.20
CA LYS A 187 12.34 -9.44 3.35
C LYS A 187 11.42 -8.94 4.47
N ASN A 188 10.35 -8.22 4.15
CA ASN A 188 9.37 -7.77 5.14
C ASN A 188 8.62 -8.92 5.82
N VAL A 189 8.30 -9.99 5.07
CA VAL A 189 7.73 -11.23 5.63
C VAL A 189 8.71 -11.86 6.63
N ARG A 190 9.98 -12.05 6.24
CA ARG A 190 11.02 -12.58 7.14
C ARG A 190 11.21 -11.74 8.41
N SER A 191 11.29 -10.42 8.26
CA SER A 191 11.43 -9.52 9.40
C SER A 191 10.24 -9.64 10.36
N ALA A 192 9.02 -9.78 9.84
CA ALA A 192 7.85 -10.00 10.68
C ALA A 192 7.94 -11.31 11.48
N GLY A 193 8.36 -12.41 10.86
CA GLY A 193 8.50 -13.69 11.55
C GLY A 193 9.63 -13.71 12.58
N ILE A 194 10.78 -13.10 12.29
CA ILE A 194 11.91 -13.02 13.23
C ILE A 194 11.54 -12.25 14.51
N ASN A 195 10.78 -11.17 14.37
CA ASN A 195 10.39 -10.29 15.47
C ASN A 195 9.14 -10.76 16.24
N ALA A 196 8.45 -11.78 15.76
CA ALA A 196 7.21 -12.25 16.36
C ALA A 196 7.44 -13.14 17.60
N ASP A 197 6.52 -13.04 18.56
CA ASP A 197 6.42 -13.92 19.72
C ASP A 197 5.60 -15.19 19.41
N CYS A 198 4.69 -15.12 18.44
CA CYS A 198 4.01 -16.30 17.90
C CYS A 198 3.71 -16.14 16.39
N ILE A 199 3.52 -17.28 15.72
CA ILE A 199 3.24 -17.34 14.29
C ILE A 199 1.84 -17.88 14.05
N VAL A 200 1.08 -17.23 13.18
CA VAL A 200 -0.23 -17.69 12.72
C VAL A 200 -0.16 -17.95 11.22
N VAL A 201 -0.16 -19.22 10.83
CA VAL A 201 -0.10 -19.63 9.42
C VAL A 201 -1.50 -19.88 8.90
N LEU A 202 -1.93 -19.16 7.86
CA LEU A 202 -3.23 -19.36 7.23
C LEU A 202 -3.12 -20.21 5.98
N VAL A 203 -4.02 -21.18 5.86
CA VAL A 203 -4.24 -21.99 4.67
C VAL A 203 -5.69 -21.87 4.20
N ASP A 204 -5.91 -22.06 2.90
CA ASP A 204 -7.25 -22.04 2.31
C ASP A 204 -7.89 -23.43 2.44
N ALA A 205 -8.91 -23.55 3.29
CA ALA A 205 -9.56 -24.83 3.54
C ALA A 205 -10.30 -25.38 2.31
N CYS A 206 -10.53 -24.59 1.25
CA CYS A 206 -11.09 -25.08 0.00
C CYS A 206 -10.06 -25.87 -0.85
N LYS A 207 -8.77 -25.64 -0.64
CA LYS A 207 -7.69 -26.28 -1.41
C LYS A 207 -7.30 -27.62 -0.81
N ALA A 208 -6.65 -28.48 -1.60
CA ALA A 208 -6.05 -29.69 -1.07
C ALA A 208 -5.04 -29.33 0.02
N PRO A 209 -4.95 -30.11 1.12
CA PRO A 209 -3.92 -29.90 2.13
C PRO A 209 -2.54 -29.93 1.49
N GLU A 210 -1.71 -28.99 1.91
CA GLU A 210 -0.34 -28.83 1.45
C GLU A 210 0.56 -28.64 2.65
N ARG A 211 1.82 -29.05 2.49
CA ARG A 211 2.86 -28.82 3.50
C ARG A 211 3.09 -27.31 3.66
N ILE A 212 3.36 -26.90 4.89
CA ILE A 212 3.57 -25.48 5.26
C ILE A 212 5.06 -25.17 5.47
N ASP A 213 5.95 -26.16 5.29
CA ASP A 213 7.38 -26.02 5.56
C ASP A 213 7.99 -24.85 4.76
N GLU A 214 7.62 -24.69 3.48
CA GLU A 214 8.07 -23.56 2.64
C GLU A 214 7.59 -22.19 3.16
N ILE A 215 6.39 -22.14 3.76
CA ILE A 215 5.85 -20.91 4.35
C ILE A 215 6.64 -20.53 5.60
N LEU A 216 6.96 -21.53 6.43
CA LEU A 216 7.73 -21.34 7.65
C LEU A 216 9.20 -21.00 7.35
N GLU A 217 9.83 -21.69 6.40
CA GLU A 217 11.20 -21.42 5.96
C GLU A 217 11.33 -19.99 5.41
N GLU A 218 10.44 -19.57 4.51
CA GLU A 218 10.50 -18.22 3.96
C GLU A 218 10.08 -17.16 4.98
N GLY A 219 9.19 -17.47 5.94
CA GLY A 219 8.65 -16.48 6.86
C GLY A 219 9.42 -16.32 8.17
N VAL A 220 10.01 -17.39 8.67
CA VAL A 220 10.64 -17.47 10.00
C VAL A 220 12.13 -17.77 9.90
N GLY A 221 12.56 -18.47 8.85
CA GLY A 221 13.96 -18.88 8.66
C GLY A 221 14.44 -19.90 9.69
N ASP A 222 15.76 -20.02 9.85
CA ASP A 222 16.41 -20.89 10.85
C ASP A 222 16.37 -20.25 12.24
N HIS A 223 15.17 -20.01 12.77
CA HIS A 223 15.00 -19.44 14.10
C HIS A 223 15.54 -20.43 15.14
N LYS A 224 16.40 -19.95 16.04
CA LYS A 224 17.11 -20.80 17.01
C LYS A 224 16.18 -21.41 18.05
N ASP A 225 15.07 -20.73 18.33
CA ASP A 225 14.05 -21.14 19.29
C ASP A 225 12.75 -21.47 18.54
N LYS A 226 12.10 -22.58 18.93
CA LYS A 226 10.82 -22.97 18.35
C LYS A 226 9.72 -22.04 18.85
N LEU A 227 9.34 -21.06 18.03
CA LEU A 227 8.20 -20.19 18.29
C LEU A 227 6.90 -21.00 18.30
N PRO A 228 5.89 -20.61 19.10
CA PRO A 228 4.55 -21.19 19.01
C PRO A 228 3.93 -20.92 17.64
N ILE A 229 3.42 -21.97 16.98
CA ILE A 229 2.83 -21.89 15.65
C ILE A 229 1.39 -22.39 15.68
N LEU A 230 0.45 -21.53 15.30
CA LEU A 230 -0.94 -21.88 15.06
C LEU A 230 -1.21 -22.00 13.56
N LEU A 231 -1.77 -23.12 13.14
CA LEU A 231 -2.29 -23.28 11.79
C LEU A 231 -3.79 -22.96 11.75
N VAL A 232 -4.17 -22.06 10.85
CA VAL A 232 -5.55 -21.62 10.67
C VAL A 232 -6.08 -22.09 9.32
N LEU A 233 -7.06 -22.99 9.34
CA LEU A 233 -7.81 -23.40 8.14
C LEU A 233 -8.93 -22.40 7.88
N ASN A 234 -8.66 -21.38 7.07
CA ASN A 234 -9.62 -20.33 6.79
C ASN A 234 -10.59 -20.71 5.66
N LYS A 235 -11.72 -19.99 5.57
CA LYS A 235 -12.82 -20.21 4.62
C LYS A 235 -13.61 -21.49 4.88
N LYS A 236 -13.74 -21.90 6.15
CA LYS A 236 -14.53 -23.07 6.54
C LYS A 236 -16.00 -22.98 6.09
N ASP A 237 -16.52 -21.77 5.88
CA ASP A 237 -17.88 -21.51 5.40
C ASP A 237 -18.15 -22.02 3.98
N LEU A 238 -17.09 -22.31 3.20
CA LEU A 238 -17.20 -22.78 1.81
C LEU A 238 -17.07 -24.30 1.66
N ILE A 239 -16.87 -25.04 2.76
CA ILE A 239 -16.61 -26.48 2.75
C ILE A 239 -17.52 -27.23 3.72
N LYS A 240 -17.75 -28.51 3.45
CA LYS A 240 -18.64 -29.34 4.27
C LYS A 240 -17.94 -29.79 5.56
N PRO A 241 -18.66 -29.97 6.68
CA PRO A 241 -18.06 -30.38 7.96
C PRO A 241 -17.22 -31.67 7.89
N GLY A 242 -17.67 -32.68 7.14
CA GLY A 242 -16.92 -33.93 6.98
C GLY A 242 -15.62 -33.78 6.19
N GLU A 243 -15.48 -32.76 5.34
CA GLU A 243 -14.23 -32.45 4.65
C GLU A 243 -13.27 -31.69 5.56
N ILE A 244 -13.78 -30.81 6.44
CA ILE A 244 -12.97 -30.12 7.45
C ILE A 244 -12.25 -31.13 8.33
N ALA A 245 -12.97 -32.12 8.88
CA ALA A 245 -12.41 -33.12 9.77
C ALA A 245 -11.23 -33.89 9.15
N LYS A 246 -11.36 -34.30 7.88
CA LYS A 246 -10.27 -34.98 7.14
C LYS A 246 -9.04 -34.10 6.96
N LYS A 247 -9.23 -32.79 6.75
CA LYS A 247 -8.12 -31.85 6.58
C LYS A 247 -7.46 -31.54 7.91
N LEU A 248 -8.23 -31.42 8.98
CA LEU A 248 -7.72 -31.27 10.34
C LEU A 248 -6.77 -32.42 10.69
N GLU A 249 -7.24 -33.67 10.53
CA GLU A 249 -6.44 -34.88 10.79
C GLU A 249 -5.15 -34.91 9.94
N TRP A 250 -5.25 -34.48 8.68
CA TRP A 250 -4.07 -34.41 7.82
C TRP A 250 -3.05 -33.39 8.35
N TYR A 251 -3.48 -32.18 8.70
CA TYR A 251 -2.56 -31.16 9.18
C TYR A 251 -1.94 -31.53 10.53
N GLU A 252 -2.72 -32.05 11.46
CA GLU A 252 -2.23 -32.54 12.76
C GLU A 252 -1.18 -33.64 12.61
N LYS A 253 -1.31 -34.49 11.57
CA LYS A 253 -0.38 -35.61 11.33
C LYS A 253 0.87 -35.21 10.55
N PHE A 254 0.76 -34.26 9.63
CA PHE A 254 1.80 -33.94 8.64
C PHE A 254 2.46 -32.58 8.82
N THR A 255 2.09 -31.82 9.85
CA THR A 255 2.73 -30.54 10.20
C THR A 255 3.14 -30.51 11.66
N ASP A 256 4.25 -29.83 11.96
CA ASP A 256 4.76 -29.64 13.32
C ASP A 256 4.31 -28.28 13.85
N VAL A 257 3.00 -28.18 14.15
CA VAL A 257 2.36 -26.98 14.71
C VAL A 257 1.76 -27.29 16.08
N ASP A 258 1.62 -26.28 16.93
CA ASP A 258 1.04 -26.44 18.27
C ASP A 258 -0.46 -26.78 18.21
N GLU A 259 -1.19 -26.14 17.28
CA GLU A 259 -2.63 -26.29 17.17
C GLU A 259 -3.14 -25.99 15.75
N VAL A 260 -4.30 -26.55 15.41
CA VAL A 260 -4.97 -26.38 14.13
C VAL A 260 -6.42 -25.94 14.34
N ILE A 261 -6.76 -24.71 13.94
CA ILE A 261 -8.11 -24.15 14.16
C ILE A 261 -8.80 -23.83 12.81
N PRO A 262 -9.97 -24.44 12.52
CA PRO A 262 -10.76 -24.09 11.35
C PRO A 262 -11.63 -22.86 11.60
N VAL A 263 -11.54 -21.84 10.73
CA VAL A 263 -12.26 -20.57 10.89
C VAL A 263 -12.90 -20.07 9.60
N SER A 264 -13.84 -19.14 9.75
CA SER A 264 -14.24 -18.25 8.67
C SER A 264 -13.93 -16.82 9.09
N ALA A 265 -12.79 -16.30 8.63
CA ALA A 265 -12.42 -14.91 8.89
C ALA A 265 -13.50 -13.96 8.36
N LYS A 266 -14.08 -14.25 7.19
CA LYS A 266 -15.12 -13.39 6.57
C LYS A 266 -16.33 -13.17 7.48
N TYR A 267 -16.75 -14.19 8.22
CA TYR A 267 -17.93 -14.14 9.09
C TYR A 267 -17.58 -14.10 10.59
N GLY A 268 -16.29 -14.02 10.95
CA GLY A 268 -15.83 -14.00 12.34
C GLY A 268 -15.88 -15.36 13.06
N HIS A 269 -16.28 -16.46 12.39
CA HIS A 269 -16.48 -17.75 13.05
C HIS A 269 -15.14 -18.36 13.48
N GLY A 270 -14.90 -18.44 14.79
CA GLY A 270 -13.67 -18.98 15.40
C GLY A 270 -12.50 -18.00 15.44
N VAL A 271 -12.72 -16.72 15.14
CA VAL A 271 -11.68 -15.69 15.29
C VAL A 271 -11.33 -15.47 16.77
N GLU A 272 -12.32 -15.57 17.65
CA GLU A 272 -12.12 -15.52 19.11
C GLU A 272 -11.25 -16.68 19.60
N ASP A 273 -11.47 -17.90 19.10
CA ASP A 273 -10.64 -19.07 19.44
C ASP A 273 -9.16 -18.83 19.09
N ILE A 274 -8.89 -18.20 17.93
CA ILE A 274 -7.53 -17.81 17.54
C ILE A 274 -6.96 -16.78 18.51
N ARG A 275 -7.74 -15.74 18.84
CA ARG A 275 -7.28 -14.69 19.77
C ARG A 275 -6.93 -15.31 21.12
N ASP A 276 -7.81 -16.13 21.66
CA ASP A 276 -7.62 -16.75 22.97
C ASP A 276 -6.37 -17.65 22.97
N TRP A 277 -6.16 -18.43 21.90
CA TRP A 277 -4.93 -19.20 21.72
C TRP A 277 -3.69 -18.30 21.74
N ILE A 278 -3.68 -17.21 20.96
CA ILE A 278 -2.55 -16.26 20.91
C ILE A 278 -2.28 -15.73 22.31
N LEU A 279 -3.31 -15.28 23.03
CA LEU A 279 -3.18 -14.75 24.39
C LEU A 279 -2.61 -15.79 25.36
N THR A 280 -2.80 -17.09 25.15
CA THR A 280 -2.13 -18.10 25.98
C THR A 280 -0.61 -18.16 25.75
N LYS A 281 -0.15 -17.83 24.54
CA LYS A 281 1.25 -17.91 24.10
C LYS A 281 2.01 -16.60 24.27
N LEU A 282 1.33 -15.46 24.32
CA LEU A 282 1.97 -14.17 24.51
C LEU A 282 2.64 -14.08 25.90
N PRO A 283 3.85 -13.49 25.97
CA PRO A 283 4.56 -13.28 27.22
C PRO A 283 3.91 -12.17 28.05
N LEU A 284 4.25 -12.16 29.34
CA LEU A 284 3.96 -10.99 30.19
C LEU A 284 4.83 -9.82 29.76
N GLY A 285 4.24 -8.62 29.72
CA GLY A 285 4.94 -7.41 29.29
C GLY A 285 4.06 -6.17 29.31
N PRO A 286 4.67 -4.98 29.24
CA PRO A 286 3.95 -3.72 29.18
C PRO A 286 3.19 -3.57 27.86
N ALA A 287 2.23 -2.65 27.79
CA ALA A 287 1.72 -2.20 26.50
C ALA A 287 2.84 -1.45 25.77
N TYR A 288 3.11 -1.83 24.52
CA TYR A 288 4.05 -1.16 23.62
C TYR A 288 3.50 0.15 23.07
N TYR A 289 2.17 0.22 22.93
CA TYR A 289 1.47 1.32 22.28
C TYR A 289 0.29 1.82 23.13
N PRO A 290 -0.16 3.08 22.92
CA PRO A 290 -1.43 3.54 23.46
C PRO A 290 -2.58 2.58 23.12
N LYS A 291 -3.49 2.33 24.07
CA LYS A 291 -4.54 1.32 23.91
C LYS A 291 -5.65 1.73 22.92
N ASP A 292 -5.76 3.00 22.61
CA ASP A 292 -6.74 3.61 21.72
C ASP A 292 -6.33 3.60 20.25
N ILE A 293 -5.03 3.40 19.95
CA ILE A 293 -4.56 3.32 18.58
C ILE A 293 -4.66 1.90 18.03
N VAL A 294 -5.04 1.79 16.76
CA VAL A 294 -5.16 0.52 16.03
C VAL A 294 -3.97 0.25 15.11
N SER A 295 -3.11 1.26 14.89
CA SER A 295 -1.93 1.16 14.02
C SER A 295 -0.97 2.31 14.26
N GLU A 296 0.32 2.08 14.00
CA GLU A 296 1.35 3.13 13.97
C GLU A 296 1.49 3.82 12.60
N HIS A 297 0.85 3.28 11.57
CA HIS A 297 0.95 3.85 10.24
C HIS A 297 0.27 5.22 10.19
N PRO A 298 0.88 6.23 9.57
CA PRO A 298 0.26 7.55 9.47
C PRO A 298 -0.96 7.51 8.54
N GLU A 299 -1.94 8.42 8.74
CA GLU A 299 -3.18 8.49 7.94
C GLU A 299 -2.94 8.49 6.43
N ARG A 300 -1.87 9.18 5.99
CA ARG A 300 -1.45 9.25 4.58
C ARG A 300 -1.15 7.88 3.95
N PHE A 301 -0.62 6.94 4.74
CA PHE A 301 -0.38 5.57 4.30
C PHE A 301 -1.70 4.90 3.96
N PHE A 302 -2.68 5.00 4.88
CA PHE A 302 -4.02 4.46 4.66
C PHE A 302 -4.76 5.13 3.52
N VAL A 303 -4.58 6.44 3.30
CA VAL A 303 -5.10 7.13 2.11
C VAL A 303 -4.56 6.50 0.82
N GLY A 304 -3.25 6.23 0.77
CA GLY A 304 -2.62 5.52 -0.35
C GLY A 304 -3.20 4.11 -0.55
N GLU A 305 -3.37 3.36 0.54
CA GLU A 305 -3.93 2.01 0.52
C GLU A 305 -5.40 1.98 0.09
N ILE A 306 -6.23 2.95 0.51
CA ILE A 306 -7.63 3.08 0.07
C ILE A 306 -7.69 3.31 -1.44
N ILE A 307 -6.88 4.23 -1.98
CA ILE A 307 -6.84 4.46 -3.43
C ILE A 307 -6.37 3.21 -4.16
N ARG A 308 -5.34 2.55 -3.65
CA ARG A 308 -4.84 1.29 -4.19
C ARG A 308 -5.91 0.20 -4.17
N GLU A 309 -6.74 0.12 -3.13
CA GLU A 309 -7.88 -0.79 -3.10
C GLU A 309 -8.84 -0.51 -4.26
N LYS A 310 -9.19 0.75 -4.48
CA LYS A 310 -10.07 1.10 -5.61
C LYS A 310 -9.43 0.77 -6.95
N ILE A 311 -8.12 0.88 -7.10
CA ILE A 311 -7.39 0.42 -8.30
C ILE A 311 -7.59 -1.10 -8.46
N PHE A 312 -7.37 -1.85 -7.38
CA PHE A 312 -7.58 -3.30 -7.35
C PHE A 312 -9.04 -3.69 -7.57
N MET A 313 -10.04 -2.88 -7.25
CA MET A 313 -11.43 -3.18 -7.54
C MET A 313 -11.80 -2.88 -8.99
N GLN A 314 -11.37 -1.72 -9.50
CA GLN A 314 -11.81 -1.19 -10.79
C GLN A 314 -11.06 -1.80 -11.99
N TYR A 315 -9.74 -2.00 -11.87
CA TYR A 315 -8.90 -2.44 -12.99
C TYR A 315 -8.60 -3.94 -12.93
N ARG A 316 -8.25 -4.52 -14.08
CA ARG A 316 -7.96 -5.96 -14.25
C ARG A 316 -6.58 -6.17 -14.87
N ASN A 317 -6.24 -7.43 -15.09
CA ASN A 317 -4.98 -7.85 -15.72
C ASN A 317 -3.77 -7.29 -14.97
N GLU A 318 -2.74 -6.82 -15.67
CA GLU A 318 -1.48 -6.36 -15.12
C GLU A 318 -1.55 -5.00 -14.42
N VAL A 319 -2.57 -4.18 -14.73
CA VAL A 319 -2.62 -2.76 -14.32
C VAL A 319 -2.55 -2.58 -12.80
N PRO A 320 -3.37 -3.25 -11.96
CA PRO A 320 -3.28 -3.10 -10.50
C PRO A 320 -1.90 -3.44 -9.93
N TYR A 321 -1.22 -4.41 -10.54
CA TYR A 321 0.08 -4.87 -10.06
C TYR A 321 1.24 -3.95 -10.48
N ALA A 322 1.03 -3.10 -11.49
CA ALA A 322 2.03 -2.13 -11.96
C ALA A 322 1.86 -0.72 -11.34
N CYS A 323 0.84 -0.53 -10.49
CA CYS A 323 0.57 0.75 -9.84
C CYS A 323 1.32 0.89 -8.49
N GLN A 324 1.83 2.08 -8.24
CA GLN A 324 2.25 2.59 -6.93
C GLN A 324 1.44 3.86 -6.63
N VAL A 325 0.99 4.03 -5.39
CA VAL A 325 0.22 5.22 -4.98
C VAL A 325 1.03 5.98 -3.93
N ASN A 326 1.33 7.25 -4.21
CA ASN A 326 2.10 8.12 -3.32
C ASN A 326 1.25 9.33 -2.94
N VAL A 327 1.12 9.61 -1.65
CA VAL A 327 0.52 10.88 -1.18
C VAL A 327 1.62 11.93 -1.16
N VAL A 328 1.57 12.86 -2.12
CA VAL A 328 2.62 13.88 -2.34
C VAL A 328 2.42 15.09 -1.44
N SER A 329 1.16 15.43 -1.13
CA SER A 329 0.85 16.53 -0.23
C SER A 329 -0.42 16.25 0.55
N TYR A 330 -0.36 16.48 1.86
CA TYR A 330 -1.52 16.47 2.75
C TYR A 330 -1.56 17.81 3.49
N LYS A 331 -2.61 18.61 3.27
CA LYS A 331 -2.80 19.91 3.92
C LYS A 331 -4.14 19.99 4.62
N THR A 332 -4.09 19.99 5.95
CA THR A 332 -5.27 20.18 6.80
C THR A 332 -5.78 21.61 6.72
N ARG A 333 -7.08 21.81 6.58
CA ARG A 333 -7.70 23.15 6.46
C ARG A 333 -8.87 23.30 7.44
N PRO A 334 -8.76 24.15 8.49
CA PRO A 334 -9.79 24.22 9.54
C PRO A 334 -11.21 24.56 9.05
N THR A 335 -11.32 25.40 8.03
CA THR A 335 -12.61 25.93 7.53
C THR A 335 -12.97 25.42 6.13
N ALA A 336 -12.18 24.49 5.59
CA ALA A 336 -12.37 23.99 4.24
C ALA A 336 -12.12 22.48 4.18
N LYS A 337 -12.21 21.89 2.99
CA LYS A 337 -11.83 20.50 2.80
C LYS A 337 -10.32 20.36 2.91
N ASP A 338 -9.85 19.33 3.57
CA ASP A 338 -8.44 18.97 3.56
C ASP A 338 -8.01 18.70 2.13
N PHE A 339 -6.83 19.18 1.76
CA PHE A 339 -6.31 19.02 0.41
C PHE A 339 -5.30 17.86 0.38
N ILE A 340 -5.61 16.85 -0.42
CA ILE A 340 -4.78 15.66 -0.58
C ILE A 340 -4.40 15.54 -2.05
N GLN A 341 -3.10 15.62 -2.33
CA GLN A 341 -2.54 15.41 -3.66
C GLN A 341 -1.88 14.04 -3.71
N VAL A 342 -2.27 13.24 -4.71
CA VAL A 342 -1.83 11.86 -4.88
C VAL A 342 -1.25 11.67 -6.27
N GLU A 343 -0.16 10.94 -6.34
CA GLU A 343 0.45 10.46 -7.57
C GLU A 343 0.26 8.95 -7.69
N ILE A 344 -0.33 8.51 -8.80
CA ILE A 344 -0.36 7.11 -9.21
C ILE A 344 0.73 6.89 -10.25
N VAL A 345 1.76 6.15 -9.88
CA VAL A 345 2.88 5.79 -10.75
C VAL A 345 2.59 4.45 -11.42
N VAL A 346 2.84 4.38 -12.73
CA VAL A 346 2.77 3.15 -13.53
C VAL A 346 4.04 2.95 -14.35
N GLU A 347 4.29 1.73 -14.82
CA GLU A 347 5.51 1.42 -15.58
C GLU A 347 5.43 1.81 -17.05
N LYS A 348 4.23 1.77 -17.64
CA LYS A 348 4.06 1.95 -19.09
C LYS A 348 3.01 3.01 -19.40
N ASN A 349 3.22 3.73 -20.51
CA ASN A 349 2.24 4.70 -20.98
C ASN A 349 0.88 4.06 -21.33
N SER A 350 0.86 2.81 -21.79
CA SER A 350 -0.39 2.06 -22.02
C SER A 350 -1.20 1.90 -20.73
N GLN A 351 -0.56 1.61 -19.60
CA GLN A 351 -1.20 1.50 -18.28
C GLN A 351 -1.75 2.86 -17.83
N LYS A 352 -1.00 3.96 -18.05
CA LYS A 352 -1.47 5.33 -17.78
C LYS A 352 -2.75 5.65 -18.56
N ILE A 353 -2.77 5.33 -19.86
CA ILE A 353 -3.96 5.55 -20.70
C ILE A 353 -5.15 4.74 -20.18
N ILE A 354 -4.94 3.49 -19.73
CA ILE A 354 -6.01 2.65 -19.16
C ILE A 354 -6.54 3.25 -17.85
N LEU A 355 -5.66 3.73 -16.96
CA LEU A 355 -6.06 4.36 -15.70
C LEU A 355 -6.91 5.61 -15.95
N ILE A 356 -6.46 6.50 -16.85
CA ILE A 356 -7.17 7.73 -17.19
C ILE A 356 -8.52 7.40 -17.85
N GLY A 357 -8.50 6.47 -18.81
CA GLY A 357 -9.65 6.08 -19.61
C GLY A 357 -10.12 7.20 -20.56
N LYS A 358 -11.13 6.88 -21.39
CA LYS A 358 -11.63 7.82 -22.41
C LYS A 358 -12.16 9.10 -21.78
N GLY A 359 -11.50 10.23 -22.05
CA GLY A 359 -11.86 11.55 -21.52
C GLY A 359 -11.77 11.66 -19.99
N GLY A 360 -10.88 10.88 -19.35
CA GLY A 360 -10.69 10.93 -17.89
C GLY A 360 -11.79 10.24 -17.07
N LYS A 361 -12.76 9.57 -17.71
CA LYS A 361 -13.93 8.99 -17.03
C LYS A 361 -13.55 7.89 -16.04
N ALA A 362 -12.56 7.05 -16.36
CA ALA A 362 -12.16 5.95 -15.49
C ALA A 362 -11.45 6.49 -14.24
N LEU A 363 -10.52 7.44 -14.41
CA LEU A 363 -9.87 8.10 -13.28
C LEU A 363 -10.85 8.88 -12.41
N LYS A 364 -11.84 9.54 -13.00
CA LYS A 364 -12.90 10.23 -12.25
C LYS A 364 -13.72 9.27 -11.39
N LEU A 365 -14.05 8.09 -11.90
CA LEU A 365 -14.75 7.05 -11.14
C LEU A 365 -13.89 6.56 -9.96
N LEU A 366 -12.62 6.27 -10.22
CA LEU A 366 -11.64 5.86 -9.21
C LEU A 366 -11.52 6.92 -8.11
N ALA A 367 -11.27 8.18 -8.48
CA ALA A 367 -11.09 9.29 -7.56
C ALA A 367 -12.36 9.54 -6.74
N THR A 368 -13.54 9.41 -7.34
CA THR A 368 -14.82 9.57 -6.62
C THR A 368 -15.00 8.47 -5.58
N ALA A 369 -14.76 7.21 -5.94
CA ALA A 369 -14.88 6.09 -5.02
C ALA A 369 -13.85 6.16 -3.89
N ALA A 370 -12.60 6.48 -4.21
CA ALA A 370 -11.54 6.62 -3.20
C ALA A 370 -11.81 7.80 -2.25
N ARG A 371 -12.26 8.94 -2.77
CA ARG A 371 -12.60 10.11 -1.94
C ARG A 371 -13.68 9.77 -0.90
N LEU A 372 -14.71 9.02 -1.27
CA LEU A 372 -15.78 8.66 -0.33
C LEU A 372 -15.26 7.80 0.82
N ASP A 373 -14.45 6.78 0.53
CA ASP A 373 -13.83 5.93 1.55
C ASP A 373 -12.79 6.70 2.38
N ILE A 374 -12.04 7.63 1.79
CA ILE A 374 -11.10 8.49 2.52
C ILE A 374 -11.85 9.43 3.48
N GLU A 375 -12.96 10.03 3.05
CA GLU A 375 -13.77 10.90 3.92
C GLU A 375 -14.37 10.12 5.09
N ASP A 376 -14.78 8.88 4.87
CA ASP A 376 -15.26 7.98 5.92
C ASP A 376 -14.12 7.56 6.86
N PHE A 377 -12.95 7.20 6.33
CA PHE A 377 -11.79 6.85 7.16
C PHE A 377 -11.32 8.01 8.04
N LEU A 378 -11.20 9.22 7.48
CA LEU A 378 -10.72 10.41 8.19
C LEU A 378 -11.81 11.12 9.00
N GLN A 379 -13.07 10.74 8.84
CA GLN A 379 -14.25 11.43 9.38
C GLN A 379 -14.27 12.94 9.03
N LYS A 380 -13.71 13.31 7.87
CA LYS A 380 -13.53 14.70 7.40
C LYS A 380 -13.75 14.81 5.90
N LYS A 381 -14.12 16.01 5.42
CA LYS A 381 -14.28 16.26 3.98
C LYS A 381 -12.94 16.58 3.32
N VAL A 382 -12.69 15.99 2.15
CA VAL A 382 -11.42 16.14 1.44
C VAL A 382 -11.61 16.58 -0.01
N TYR A 383 -10.67 17.37 -0.50
CA TYR A 383 -10.43 17.62 -1.91
C TYR A 383 -9.27 16.71 -2.35
N LEU A 384 -9.60 15.69 -3.14
CA LEU A 384 -8.64 14.71 -3.62
C LEU A 384 -8.22 15.04 -5.06
N GLU A 385 -6.95 15.35 -5.25
CA GLU A 385 -6.32 15.52 -6.55
C GLU A 385 -5.46 14.29 -6.87
N ILE A 386 -5.66 13.70 -8.05
CA ILE A 386 -4.92 12.51 -8.49
C ILE A 386 -4.26 12.80 -9.83
N GLU A 387 -2.94 12.64 -9.86
CA GLU A 387 -2.14 12.66 -11.09
C GLU A 387 -1.65 11.24 -11.43
N VAL A 388 -1.57 10.90 -12.72
CA VAL A 388 -1.00 9.61 -13.17
C VAL A 388 0.31 9.86 -13.90
N LYS A 389 1.41 9.30 -13.40
CA LYS A 389 2.76 9.42 -14.00
C LYS A 389 3.33 8.08 -14.44
N VAL A 390 4.20 8.13 -15.45
CA VAL A 390 4.91 6.95 -15.94
C VAL A 390 6.33 7.00 -15.39
N LYS A 391 6.73 5.94 -14.68
CA LYS A 391 8.10 5.70 -14.24
C LYS A 391 8.46 4.28 -14.66
N GLU A 392 9.25 4.17 -15.72
CA GLU A 392 9.62 2.88 -16.27
C GLU A 392 10.40 2.05 -15.25
N ASN A 393 10.10 0.75 -15.18
CA ASN A 393 10.79 -0.23 -14.35
C ASN A 393 10.89 0.12 -12.85
N TRP A 394 9.97 0.93 -12.30
CA TRP A 394 10.03 1.33 -10.89
C TRP A 394 10.03 0.13 -9.92
N ARG A 395 9.43 -1.02 -10.30
CA ARG A 395 9.43 -2.25 -9.49
C ARG A 395 10.80 -2.96 -9.43
N GLN A 396 11.75 -2.55 -10.27
CA GLN A 396 13.13 -3.04 -10.26
C GLN A 396 14.12 -2.02 -9.66
N ASP A 397 13.70 -0.77 -9.47
CA ASP A 397 14.53 0.31 -8.96
C ASP A 397 14.55 0.29 -7.43
N GLU A 398 15.64 -0.19 -6.84
CA GLU A 398 15.77 -0.33 -5.39
C GLU A 398 15.66 1.02 -4.65
N GLY A 399 16.18 2.11 -5.24
CA GLY A 399 16.13 3.45 -4.63
C GLY A 399 14.69 3.94 -4.52
N LEU A 400 13.92 3.82 -5.60
CA LEU A 400 12.49 4.14 -5.58
C LEU A 400 11.71 3.25 -4.62
N LEU A 401 12.03 1.96 -4.57
CA LEU A 401 11.35 1.04 -3.67
C LEU A 401 11.59 1.37 -2.20
N LYS A 402 12.83 1.76 -1.83
CA LYS A 402 13.14 2.27 -0.48
C LYS A 402 12.37 3.55 -0.20
N HIS A 403 12.36 4.50 -1.15
CA HIS A 403 11.62 5.75 -1.03
C HIS A 403 10.11 5.53 -0.83
N TYR A 404 9.53 4.57 -1.55
CA TYR A 404 8.12 4.18 -1.39
C TYR A 404 7.82 3.37 -0.13
N GLY A 405 8.83 3.08 0.69
CA GLY A 405 8.68 2.42 1.98
C GLY A 405 8.61 0.89 1.92
N TYR A 406 9.10 0.27 0.83
CA TYR A 406 9.24 -1.18 0.75
C TYR A 406 10.44 -1.74 1.51
N GLY A 407 11.35 -0.86 1.95
CA GLY A 407 12.54 -1.22 2.73
C GLY A 407 12.32 -1.44 4.24
N GLY A 408 11.08 -1.40 4.73
CA GLY A 408 10.77 -1.53 6.17
C GLY A 408 10.64 -0.21 6.92
N GLN A 409 10.82 0.90 6.21
CA GLN A 409 10.58 2.27 6.70
C GLN A 409 9.37 2.85 5.99
N ILE A 410 8.61 3.73 6.64
CA ILE A 410 7.50 4.46 5.99
C ILE A 410 7.70 5.94 6.20
N GLN A 411 7.53 6.73 5.15
CA GLN A 411 7.62 8.17 5.28
C GLN A 411 6.55 8.66 6.27
N ALA A 412 6.93 9.58 7.15
CA ALA A 412 6.14 10.26 8.17
C ALA A 412 5.64 11.66 7.76
N LEU A 413 6.46 12.44 7.04
CA LEU A 413 6.20 13.85 6.64
C LEU A 413 5.38 14.04 5.38
#